data_AF-A0A3R9VFE4-F1
#
_entry.id   AF-A0A3R9VFE4-F1
#
_cell.length_a   1.000
_cell.length_b   1.000
_cell.length_c   1.000
_cell.angle_alpha   90.00
_cell.angle_beta   90.00
_cell.angle_gamma   90.00
#
_symmetry.space_group_name_H-M   'P 1'
#
loop_
_entity.id
_entity.type
_entity.pdbx_description
1 polymer ?
#
loop_
_entity_poly.entity_id
_entity_poly.type
_entity_poly.pdbx_seq_one_letter_code
_entity_poly.pdbx_strand_id
1 'polypeptide(L)'
;MADPDPTLYRQRALAINSVSSILNAAGHWAEPETCNAIVTAVLNAHATPPASEQDPGNDSTGLRDQIRRAICEAEGFDWDLDMLEPDEYGDHADAVLRVRDTELQKLHAERDELLAELAGRDEEARERWIQNQLDQTGLMAVDFRNGMTMEIEPARELVAHWIGAARAILGDAPNYTETPIEMEVKVAESPERFAFVLHRVGKLTPHQARQQAEAERDETQATLEAVRAVLAHWEGSDISYSNFATQIRAALGQEAK
;
A
#
# COMPACT_ATOMS: atom_id res chain seq x y z
N MET A 1 7.25 15.32 13.89
CA MET A 1 5.86 14.89 14.10
C MET A 1 5.15 15.03 12.77
N ALA A 2 4.86 13.93 12.09
CA ALA A 2 3.92 13.96 10.97
C ALA A 2 2.53 14.20 11.56
N ASP A 3 1.80 15.16 11.00
CA ASP A 3 0.39 15.32 11.35
C ASP A 3 -0.34 14.02 10.99
N PRO A 4 -1.11 13.42 11.90
CA PRO A 4 -1.83 12.20 11.60
C PRO A 4 -2.82 12.46 10.46
N ASP A 5 -2.88 11.51 9.51
CA ASP A 5 -3.68 11.63 8.30
C ASP A 5 -5.15 11.94 8.67
N PRO A 6 -5.70 13.10 8.26
CA PRO A 6 -7.07 13.49 8.58
C PRO A 6 -8.10 12.52 7.99
N THR A 7 -7.75 11.73 6.97
CA THR A 7 -8.63 10.70 6.41
C THR A 7 -8.82 9.51 7.36
N LEU A 8 -7.77 9.10 8.07
CA LEU A 8 -7.81 8.03 9.06
C LEU A 8 -8.72 8.38 10.24
N TYR A 9 -8.66 9.62 10.74
CA TYR A 9 -9.57 10.09 11.79
C TYR A 9 -11.03 10.06 11.36
N ARG A 10 -11.31 10.49 10.12
CA ARG A 10 -12.67 10.49 9.57
C ARG A 10 -13.20 9.07 9.38
N GLN A 11 -12.40 8.16 8.87
CA GLN A 11 -12.77 6.75 8.71
C GLN A 11 -13.04 6.09 10.07
N ARG A 12 -12.19 6.34 11.07
CA ARG A 12 -12.38 5.83 12.43
C ARG A 12 -13.65 6.36 13.08
N ALA A 13 -13.95 7.65 12.93
CA ALA A 13 -15.18 8.25 13.46
C ALA A 13 -16.44 7.65 12.79
N LEU A 14 -16.41 7.40 11.48
CA LEU A 14 -17.50 6.74 10.75
C LEU A 14 -17.69 5.29 11.24
N ALA A 15 -16.61 4.55 11.44
CA ALA A 15 -16.66 3.19 11.98
C ALA A 15 -17.29 3.15 13.39
N ILE A 16 -16.88 4.06 14.28
CA ILE A 16 -17.44 4.18 15.64
C ILE A 16 -18.93 4.48 15.60
N ASN A 17 -19.36 5.43 14.76
CA ASN A 17 -20.78 5.77 14.61
C ASN A 17 -21.59 4.61 14.06
N SER A 18 -21.03 3.84 13.12
CA SER A 18 -21.69 2.66 12.56
C SER A 18 -21.86 1.56 13.62
N VAL A 19 -20.79 1.22 14.35
CA VAL A 19 -20.82 0.23 15.44
C VAL A 19 -21.80 0.64 16.54
N SER A 20 -21.79 1.91 16.95
CA SER A 20 -22.75 2.43 17.93
C SER A 20 -24.20 2.30 17.43
N SER A 21 -24.47 2.64 16.16
CA SER A 21 -25.80 2.48 15.57
C SER A 21 -26.26 1.03 15.54
N ILE A 22 -25.34 0.08 15.30
CA ILE A 22 -25.63 -1.35 15.26
C ILE A 22 -25.97 -1.87 16.65
N LEU A 23 -25.15 -1.55 17.65
CA LEU A 23 -25.37 -1.98 19.04
C LEU A 23 -26.70 -1.42 19.58
N ASN A 24 -26.99 -0.16 19.28
CA ASN A 24 -28.28 0.46 19.62
C ASN A 24 -29.46 -0.22 18.93
N ALA A 25 -29.33 -0.61 17.65
CA ALA A 25 -30.38 -1.34 16.93
C ALA A 25 -30.62 -2.75 17.48
N ALA A 26 -29.60 -3.36 18.09
CA ALA A 26 -29.70 -4.63 18.79
C ALA A 26 -30.27 -4.50 20.22
N GLY A 27 -30.61 -3.29 20.67
CA GLY A 27 -31.16 -3.03 22.02
C GLY A 27 -30.10 -2.80 23.09
N HIS A 28 -28.83 -2.65 22.71
CA HIS A 28 -27.72 -2.42 23.64
C HIS A 28 -27.26 -0.97 23.59
N TRP A 29 -27.35 -0.27 24.73
CA TRP A 29 -26.71 1.02 24.90
C TRP A 29 -25.21 0.79 25.15
N ALA A 30 -24.40 1.01 24.12
CA ALA A 30 -22.95 0.95 24.25
C ALA A 30 -22.38 2.35 24.47
N GLU A 31 -21.56 2.50 25.51
CA GLU A 31 -20.82 3.74 25.73
C GLU A 31 -19.81 3.97 24.58
N PRO A 32 -19.44 5.23 24.27
CA PRO A 32 -18.49 5.54 23.21
C PRO A 32 -17.14 4.83 23.37
N GLU A 33 -16.71 4.56 24.60
CA GLU A 33 -15.46 3.86 24.92
C GLU A 33 -15.53 2.39 24.50
N THR A 34 -16.64 1.71 24.78
CA THR A 34 -16.92 0.33 24.32
C THR A 34 -16.93 0.25 22.80
N CYS A 35 -17.59 1.19 22.13
CA CYS A 35 -17.60 1.25 20.66
C CYS A 35 -16.18 1.42 20.09
N ASN A 36 -15.36 2.28 20.70
CA ASN A 36 -13.98 2.50 20.26
C ASN A 36 -13.07 1.28 20.52
N ALA A 37 -13.27 0.56 21.63
CA ALA A 37 -12.55 -0.68 21.92
C ALA A 37 -12.85 -1.76 20.86
N ILE A 38 -14.13 -1.96 20.53
CA ILE A 38 -14.56 -2.91 19.50
C ILE A 38 -13.96 -2.55 18.14
N VAL A 39 -14.06 -1.28 17.73
CA VAL A 39 -13.47 -0.80 16.46
C VAL A 39 -11.96 -1.02 16.43
N THR A 40 -11.27 -0.76 17.54
CA THR A 40 -9.82 -0.96 17.63
C THR A 40 -9.44 -2.43 17.52
N ALA A 41 -10.17 -3.33 18.20
CA ALA A 41 -9.95 -4.77 18.11
C ALA A 41 -10.14 -5.29 16.66
N VAL A 42 -11.22 -4.88 15.99
CA VAL A 42 -11.50 -5.25 14.59
C VAL A 42 -10.40 -4.74 13.65
N LEU A 43 -9.96 -3.49 13.82
CA LEU A 43 -8.88 -2.92 13.00
C LEU A 43 -7.54 -3.63 13.23
N ASN A 44 -7.21 -3.97 14.48
CA ASN A 44 -5.96 -4.67 14.80
C ASN A 44 -5.94 -6.11 14.25
N ALA A 45 -7.09 -6.80 14.28
CA ALA A 45 -7.23 -8.12 13.66
C ALA A 45 -6.95 -8.07 12.15
N HIS A 46 -7.46 -7.04 11.46
CA HIS A 46 -7.22 -6.85 10.02
C HIS A 46 -5.80 -6.36 9.66
N ALA A 47 -5.13 -5.65 10.56
CA ALA A 47 -3.77 -5.15 10.35
C ALA A 47 -2.70 -6.25 10.45
N THR A 48 -3.04 -7.40 11.05
CA THR A 48 -2.15 -8.55 11.09
C THR A 48 -2.15 -9.20 9.69
N PRO A 49 -1.03 -9.18 8.94
CA PRO A 49 -0.99 -9.76 7.62
C PRO A 49 -1.36 -11.25 7.71
N PRO A 50 -2.17 -11.78 6.77
CA PRO A 50 -2.55 -13.18 6.81
C PRO A 50 -1.28 -14.01 6.78
N ALA A 51 -1.05 -14.79 7.84
CA ALA A 51 -0.03 -15.83 7.82
C ALA A 51 -0.36 -16.72 6.62
N SER A 52 0.60 -16.88 5.71
CA SER A 52 0.46 -17.66 4.48
C SER A 52 -0.20 -19.01 4.76
N GLU A 53 -1.28 -19.32 4.02
CA GLU A 53 -2.03 -20.59 4.06
C GLU A 53 -2.84 -20.90 5.33
N GLN A 54 -3.56 -19.93 5.89
CA GLN A 54 -4.61 -20.25 6.87
C GLN A 54 -5.91 -20.71 6.19
N ASP A 55 -6.42 -21.87 6.67
CA ASP A 55 -7.70 -22.45 6.31
C ASP A 55 -8.83 -21.42 6.54
N PRO A 56 -9.59 -21.02 5.50
CA PRO A 56 -10.63 -19.99 5.60
C PRO A 56 -11.73 -20.35 6.61
N GLY A 57 -11.83 -21.61 7.04
CA GLY A 57 -12.76 -22.03 8.10
C GLY A 57 -12.33 -21.65 9.53
N ASN A 58 -11.03 -21.51 9.80
CA ASN A 58 -10.50 -21.41 11.17
C ASN A 58 -10.39 -19.95 11.69
N ASP A 59 -10.41 -18.97 10.78
CA ASP A 59 -10.22 -17.55 11.14
C ASP A 59 -11.45 -16.95 11.82
N SER A 60 -12.65 -17.47 11.51
CA SER A 60 -13.90 -16.97 12.09
C SER A 60 -14.00 -17.24 13.59
N THR A 61 -13.52 -18.40 14.07
CA THR A 61 -13.53 -18.75 15.49
C THR A 61 -12.54 -17.88 16.27
N GLY A 62 -11.33 -17.67 15.75
CA GLY A 62 -10.32 -16.82 16.39
C GLY A 62 -10.76 -15.36 16.51
N LEU A 63 -11.35 -14.81 15.46
CA LEU A 63 -11.85 -13.44 15.48
C LEU A 63 -13.11 -13.28 16.34
N ARG A 64 -13.99 -14.30 16.36
CA ARG A 64 -15.14 -14.33 17.28
C ARG A 64 -14.69 -14.24 18.73
N ASP A 65 -13.69 -15.02 19.13
CA ASP A 65 -13.18 -14.99 20.51
C ASP A 65 -12.44 -13.69 20.83
N GLN A 66 -11.75 -13.08 19.87
CA GLN A 66 -11.17 -11.75 20.06
C GLN A 66 -12.24 -10.67 20.28
N ILE A 67 -13.35 -10.72 19.52
CA ILE A 67 -14.48 -9.78 19.69
C ILE A 67 -15.13 -10.00 21.05
N ARG A 68 -15.37 -11.25 21.46
CA ARG A 68 -15.90 -11.58 22.80
C ARG A 68 -15.02 -10.99 23.90
N ARG A 69 -13.71 -11.22 23.81
CA ARG A 69 -12.72 -10.69 24.75
C ARG A 69 -12.73 -9.17 24.80
N ALA A 70 -12.77 -8.51 23.65
CA ALA A 70 -12.82 -7.05 23.59
C ALA A 70 -14.09 -6.47 24.22
N ILE A 71 -15.25 -7.13 24.04
CA ILE A 71 -16.51 -6.72 24.66
C ILE A 71 -16.43 -6.91 26.19
N CYS A 72 -15.96 -8.07 26.65
CA CYS A 72 -15.79 -8.40 28.07
C CYS A 72 -14.87 -7.39 28.78
N GLU A 73 -13.68 -7.13 28.21
CA GLU A 73 -12.71 -6.16 28.75
C GLU A 73 -13.28 -4.72 28.75
N ALA A 74 -14.08 -4.35 27.75
CA ALA A 74 -14.68 -3.02 27.66
C ALA A 74 -15.82 -2.80 28.66
N GLU A 75 -16.49 -3.85 29.12
CA GLU A 75 -17.46 -3.79 30.22
C GLU A 75 -16.79 -3.82 31.61
N GLY A 76 -15.46 -3.94 31.65
CA GLY A 76 -14.67 -3.95 32.89
C GLY A 76 -14.56 -5.31 33.54
N PHE A 77 -14.80 -6.40 32.80
CA PHE A 77 -14.63 -7.76 33.29
C PHE A 77 -13.28 -8.34 32.84
N ASP A 78 -12.64 -9.11 33.74
CA ASP A 78 -11.44 -9.85 33.40
C ASP A 78 -11.82 -11.08 32.57
N TRP A 79 -11.22 -11.21 31.39
CA TRP A 79 -11.35 -12.40 30.54
C TRP A 79 -10.69 -13.61 31.21
N ASP A 80 -11.47 -14.45 31.89
CA ASP A 80 -11.01 -15.69 32.50
C ASP A 80 -11.40 -16.90 31.64
N LEU A 81 -10.40 -17.60 31.12
CA LEU A 81 -10.59 -18.79 30.27
C LEU A 81 -11.25 -19.96 31.00
N ASP A 82 -11.19 -19.97 32.34
CA ASP A 82 -11.71 -21.06 33.18
C ASP A 82 -13.11 -20.77 33.74
N MET A 83 -13.62 -19.53 33.60
CA MET A 83 -15.02 -19.23 33.88
C MET A 83 -15.88 -19.58 32.67
N LEU A 84 -16.92 -20.37 32.92
CA LEU A 84 -18.01 -20.60 31.98
C LEU A 84 -18.72 -19.26 31.77
N GLU A 85 -18.20 -18.43 30.87
CA GLU A 85 -18.83 -17.16 30.54
C GLU A 85 -20.28 -17.40 30.13
N PRO A 86 -21.20 -16.49 30.49
CA PRO A 86 -22.51 -16.47 29.90
C PRO A 86 -22.37 -16.51 28.37
N ASP A 87 -23.11 -17.42 27.74
CA ASP A 87 -23.22 -17.54 26.28
C ASP A 87 -23.65 -16.23 25.59
N GLU A 88 -24.15 -15.27 26.38
CA GLU A 88 -24.56 -13.92 26.02
C GLU A 88 -23.53 -13.15 25.16
N TYR A 89 -22.22 -13.24 25.45
CA TYR A 89 -21.19 -12.56 24.62
C TYR A 89 -21.01 -13.20 23.23
N GLY A 90 -21.35 -14.48 23.11
CA GLY A 90 -21.31 -15.20 21.83
C GLY A 90 -22.28 -14.60 20.82
N ASP A 91 -23.50 -14.29 21.27
CA ASP A 91 -24.54 -13.68 20.44
C ASP A 91 -24.15 -12.26 19.98
N HIS A 92 -23.48 -11.50 20.85
CA HIS A 92 -22.95 -10.18 20.49
C HIS A 92 -21.84 -10.26 19.45
N ALA A 93 -20.90 -11.19 19.62
CA ALA A 93 -19.84 -11.41 18.65
C ALA A 93 -20.41 -11.86 17.29
N ASP A 94 -21.39 -12.76 17.29
CA ASP A 94 -22.06 -13.23 16.06
C ASP A 94 -22.84 -12.12 15.36
N ALA A 95 -23.48 -11.20 16.13
CA ALA A 95 -24.12 -10.02 15.57
C ALA A 95 -23.12 -9.06 14.92
N VAL A 96 -21.98 -8.79 15.58
CA VAL A 96 -20.90 -7.95 15.04
C VAL A 96 -20.32 -8.55 13.75
N LEU A 97 -20.02 -9.86 13.76
CA LEU A 97 -19.50 -10.58 12.60
C LEU A 97 -20.48 -10.53 11.43
N ARG A 98 -21.78 -10.71 11.66
CA ARG A 98 -22.80 -10.63 10.61
C ARG A 98 -22.85 -9.27 9.94
N VAL A 99 -22.77 -8.18 10.73
CA VAL A 99 -22.77 -6.83 10.15
C VAL A 99 -21.48 -6.57 9.39
N ARG A 100 -20.33 -6.95 9.95
CA ARG A 100 -19.03 -6.87 9.26
C ARG A 100 -19.10 -7.58 7.91
N ASP A 101 -19.59 -8.81 7.86
CA ASP A 101 -19.65 -9.60 6.63
C ASP A 101 -20.60 -8.98 5.60
N THR A 102 -21.72 -8.42 6.06
CA THR A 102 -22.66 -7.68 5.20
C THR A 102 -22.01 -6.43 4.59
N GLU A 103 -21.27 -5.65 5.39
CA GLU A 103 -20.58 -4.45 4.89
C GLU A 103 -19.39 -4.81 3.99
N LEU A 104 -18.63 -5.86 4.31
CA LEU A 104 -17.57 -6.37 3.44
C LEU A 104 -18.12 -6.82 2.08
N GLN A 105 -19.28 -7.49 2.06
CA GLN A 105 -19.94 -7.87 0.81
C GLN A 105 -20.34 -6.64 -0.03
N LYS A 106 -20.87 -5.59 0.60
CA LYS A 106 -21.19 -4.33 -0.10
C LYS A 106 -19.94 -3.68 -0.68
N LEU A 107 -18.86 -3.59 0.10
CA LEU A 107 -17.58 -3.02 -0.36
C LEU A 107 -16.97 -3.83 -1.51
N HIS A 108 -17.05 -5.16 -1.46
CA HIS A 108 -16.61 -6.01 -2.56
C HIS A 108 -17.44 -5.78 -3.82
N ALA A 109 -18.77 -5.65 -3.70
CA ALA A 109 -19.64 -5.35 -4.83
C ALA A 109 -19.31 -3.97 -5.45
N GLU A 110 -19.11 -2.93 -4.63
CA GLU A 110 -18.72 -1.60 -5.09
C GLU A 110 -17.34 -1.61 -5.77
N ARG A 111 -16.35 -2.31 -5.19
CA ARG A 111 -15.03 -2.51 -5.81
C ARG A 111 -15.18 -3.17 -7.17
N ASP A 112 -15.98 -4.22 -7.28
CA ASP A 112 -16.15 -4.97 -8.52
C ASP A 112 -16.86 -4.12 -9.58
N GLU A 113 -17.82 -3.28 -9.19
CA GLU A 113 -18.45 -2.27 -10.06
C GLU A 113 -17.45 -1.23 -10.56
N LEU A 114 -16.62 -0.66 -9.66
CA LEU A 114 -15.57 0.29 -10.01
C LEU A 114 -14.50 -0.32 -10.92
N LEU A 115 -14.11 -1.57 -10.67
CA LEU A 115 -13.19 -2.29 -11.53
C LEU A 115 -13.79 -2.55 -12.91
N ALA A 116 -15.09 -2.85 -13.00
CA ALA A 116 -15.78 -2.99 -14.28
C ALA A 116 -15.86 -1.65 -15.04
N GLU A 117 -16.14 -0.54 -14.35
CA GLU A 117 -16.15 0.81 -14.93
C GLU A 117 -14.75 1.21 -15.43
N LEU A 118 -13.70 0.97 -14.63
CA LEU A 118 -12.32 1.26 -15.00
C LEU A 118 -11.85 0.38 -16.16
N ALA A 119 -12.16 -0.92 -16.16
CA ALA A 119 -11.81 -1.82 -17.26
C ALA A 119 -12.43 -1.37 -18.59
N GLY A 120 -13.66 -0.84 -18.57
CA GLY A 120 -14.30 -0.26 -19.77
C GLY A 120 -13.66 1.06 -20.21
N ARG A 121 -13.33 1.94 -19.25
CA ARG A 121 -12.70 3.24 -19.54
C ARG A 121 -11.26 3.12 -20.00
N ASP A 122 -10.52 2.13 -19.50
CA ASP A 122 -9.11 1.96 -19.80
C ASP A 122 -8.88 1.53 -21.24
N GLU A 123 -9.74 0.68 -21.82
CA GLU A 123 -9.58 0.27 -23.21
C GLU A 123 -9.90 1.43 -24.18
N GLU A 124 -11.02 2.13 -23.99
CA GLU A 124 -11.37 3.29 -24.83
C GLU A 124 -10.42 4.48 -24.62
N ALA A 125 -9.94 4.71 -23.40
CA ALA A 125 -8.93 5.73 -23.13
C ALA A 125 -7.58 5.34 -23.72
N ARG A 126 -7.20 4.07 -23.64
CA ARG A 126 -5.97 3.54 -24.27
C ARG A 126 -6.03 3.67 -25.78
N GLU A 127 -7.15 3.32 -26.41
CA GLU A 127 -7.30 3.39 -27.86
C GLU A 127 -7.32 4.85 -28.36
N ARG A 128 -8.00 5.76 -27.65
CA ARG A 128 -7.92 7.20 -27.91
C ARG A 128 -6.51 7.76 -27.69
N TRP A 129 -5.80 7.30 -26.67
CA TRP A 129 -4.42 7.71 -26.42
C TRP A 129 -3.48 7.21 -27.52
N ILE A 130 -3.61 5.95 -27.96
CA ILE A 130 -2.87 5.39 -29.10
C ILE A 130 -3.13 6.22 -30.36
N GLN A 131 -4.39 6.51 -30.69
CA GLN A 131 -4.72 7.32 -31.86
C GLN A 131 -4.14 8.74 -31.76
N ASN A 132 -4.28 9.40 -30.61
CA ASN A 132 -3.68 10.71 -30.39
C ASN A 132 -2.15 10.67 -30.51
N GLN A 133 -1.48 9.61 -30.05
CA GLN A 133 -0.03 9.47 -30.23
C GLN A 133 0.32 9.29 -31.71
N LEU A 134 -0.43 8.50 -32.47
CA LEU A 134 -0.23 8.37 -33.92
C LEU A 134 -0.40 9.72 -34.64
N ASP A 135 -1.42 10.49 -34.26
CA ASP A 135 -1.71 11.79 -34.87
C ASP A 135 -0.67 12.86 -34.48
N GLN A 136 -0.23 12.89 -33.21
CA GLN A 136 0.71 13.90 -32.69
C GLN A 136 2.17 13.63 -33.07
N THR A 137 2.59 12.37 -33.04
CA THR A 137 4.00 12.03 -33.34
C THR A 137 4.32 12.15 -34.82
N GLY A 138 3.29 12.20 -35.69
CA GLY A 138 3.48 12.32 -37.13
C GLY A 138 4.39 11.24 -37.69
N LEU A 139 4.51 10.10 -36.99
CA LEU A 139 5.35 8.95 -37.36
C LEU A 139 4.74 8.26 -38.57
N MET A 140 4.76 8.93 -39.71
CA MET A 140 4.66 8.32 -41.02
C MET A 140 6.08 7.88 -41.38
N ALA A 141 6.38 6.60 -41.16
CA ALA A 141 7.59 6.01 -41.69
C ALA A 141 7.47 6.00 -43.22
N VAL A 142 8.33 6.77 -43.89
CA VAL A 142 8.42 6.80 -45.36
C VAL A 142 9.66 6.01 -45.75
N ASP A 143 9.48 4.76 -46.20
CA ASP A 143 10.59 3.98 -46.75
C ASP A 143 10.79 4.30 -48.24
N PHE A 144 12.03 4.60 -48.61
CA PHE A 144 12.43 4.90 -49.98
C PHE A 144 13.27 3.74 -50.53
N ARG A 145 12.64 2.59 -50.74
CA ARG A 145 13.27 1.48 -51.46
C ARG A 145 12.45 1.12 -52.70
N ASN A 146 13.05 1.35 -53.86
CA ASN A 146 12.63 0.86 -55.18
C ASN A 146 11.39 1.46 -55.85
N GLY A 147 11.07 2.74 -55.61
CA GLY A 147 10.24 3.52 -56.53
C GLY A 147 8.76 3.12 -56.60
N MET A 148 7.93 3.96 -55.98
CA MET A 148 6.47 4.05 -56.16
C MET A 148 5.60 2.90 -55.64
N THR A 149 5.84 2.42 -54.42
CA THR A 149 4.74 1.87 -53.60
C THR A 149 4.87 2.41 -52.18
N MET A 150 3.88 3.22 -51.78
CA MET A 150 3.76 3.76 -50.42
C MET A 150 3.03 2.71 -49.58
N GLU A 151 3.75 1.70 -49.09
CA GLU A 151 3.21 0.85 -48.04
C GLU A 151 3.58 1.46 -46.70
N ILE A 152 2.56 1.94 -45.98
CA ILE A 152 2.69 2.35 -44.59
C ILE A 152 2.98 1.06 -43.82
N GLU A 153 4.25 0.80 -43.47
CA GLU A 153 4.55 -0.24 -42.50
C GLU A 153 3.76 0.07 -41.23
N PRO A 154 2.97 -0.88 -40.69
CA PRO A 154 2.21 -0.63 -39.48
C PRO A 154 3.17 -0.18 -38.39
N ALA A 155 2.89 0.91 -37.67
CA ALA A 155 3.72 1.43 -36.58
C ALA A 155 4.18 0.35 -35.57
N ARG A 156 3.42 -0.75 -35.48
CA ARG A 156 3.75 -1.98 -34.77
C ARG A 156 5.12 -2.57 -35.15
N GLU A 157 5.52 -2.56 -36.42
CA GLU A 157 6.79 -3.14 -36.86
C GLU A 157 7.98 -2.28 -36.43
N LEU A 158 7.88 -0.95 -36.56
CA LEU A 158 8.88 -0.03 -36.04
C LEU A 158 9.03 -0.14 -34.52
N VAL A 159 7.91 -0.26 -33.80
CA VAL A 159 7.94 -0.51 -32.35
C VAL A 159 8.56 -1.88 -32.04
N ALA A 160 8.27 -2.93 -32.83
CA ALA A 160 8.87 -4.24 -32.64
C ALA A 160 10.40 -4.21 -32.85
N HIS A 161 10.89 -3.46 -33.84
CA HIS A 161 12.32 -3.25 -34.05
C HIS A 161 12.95 -2.49 -32.88
N TRP A 162 12.29 -1.45 -32.38
CA TRP A 162 12.73 -0.72 -31.19
C TRP A 162 12.76 -1.60 -29.95
N ILE A 163 11.76 -2.44 -29.71
CA ILE A 163 11.74 -3.42 -28.61
C ILE A 163 12.89 -4.43 -28.78
N GLY A 164 13.16 -4.89 -30.00
CA GLY A 164 14.28 -5.77 -30.31
C GLY A 164 15.64 -5.13 -29.98
N ALA A 165 15.86 -3.90 -30.45
CA ALA A 165 17.06 -3.12 -30.14
C ALA A 165 17.20 -2.85 -28.64
N ALA A 166 16.11 -2.44 -27.98
CA ALA A 166 16.05 -2.22 -26.55
C ALA A 166 16.44 -3.47 -25.74
N ARG A 167 15.93 -4.65 -26.12
CA ARG A 167 16.31 -5.92 -25.50
C ARG A 167 17.79 -6.26 -25.73
N ALA A 168 18.30 -6.02 -26.94
CA ALA A 168 19.71 -6.26 -27.25
C ALA A 168 20.64 -5.33 -26.47
N ILE A 169 20.27 -4.05 -26.30
CA ILE A 169 21.00 -3.06 -25.50
C ILE A 169 20.97 -3.42 -24.01
N LEU A 170 19.82 -3.89 -23.49
CA LEU A 170 19.70 -4.36 -22.11
C LEU A 170 20.53 -5.62 -21.84
N GLY A 171 20.64 -6.53 -22.82
CA GLY A 171 21.30 -7.81 -22.64
C GLY A 171 20.80 -8.53 -21.37
N ASP A 172 21.76 -8.97 -20.56
CA ASP A 172 21.51 -9.64 -19.27
C ASP A 172 21.38 -8.66 -18.09
N ALA A 173 21.42 -7.35 -18.34
CA ALA A 173 21.26 -6.36 -17.28
C ALA A 173 19.86 -6.52 -16.63
N PRO A 174 19.78 -6.66 -15.30
CA PRO A 174 18.54 -7.06 -14.64
C PRO A 174 17.41 -6.03 -14.78
N ASN A 175 17.73 -4.73 -14.94
CA ASN A 175 16.68 -3.72 -15.13
C ASN A 175 17.11 -2.37 -15.74
N TYR A 176 18.40 -2.09 -15.86
CA TYR A 176 18.86 -0.74 -16.12
C TYR A 176 20.14 -0.71 -16.94
N THR A 177 20.15 0.11 -17.99
CA THR A 177 21.38 0.53 -18.65
C THR A 177 21.24 2.00 -19.02
N GLU A 178 22.11 2.84 -18.46
CA GLU A 178 22.48 4.12 -19.06
C GLU A 178 23.54 3.84 -20.12
N THR A 179 23.17 3.20 -21.23
CA THR A 179 24.08 3.12 -22.36
C THR A 179 23.92 4.43 -23.13
N PRO A 180 24.95 5.31 -23.18
CA PRO A 180 24.91 6.46 -24.06
C PRO A 180 24.84 5.94 -25.50
N ILE A 181 23.66 6.02 -26.10
CA ILE A 181 23.47 5.69 -27.50
C ILE A 181 23.71 6.98 -28.28
N GLU A 182 24.90 7.07 -28.88
CA GLU A 182 25.25 8.20 -29.73
C GLU A 182 24.55 8.05 -31.08
N MET A 183 23.39 8.69 -31.22
CA MET A 183 22.74 8.89 -32.51
C MET A 183 23.14 10.24 -33.07
N GLU A 184 24.01 10.25 -34.09
CA GLU A 184 24.32 11.47 -34.84
C GLU A 184 23.16 11.79 -35.78
N VAL A 185 22.20 12.58 -35.31
CA VAL A 185 21.15 13.13 -36.17
C VAL A 185 21.70 14.41 -36.79
N LYS A 186 21.99 14.39 -38.10
CA LYS A 186 22.36 15.60 -38.85
C LYS A 186 21.13 16.49 -39.08
N VAL A 187 20.64 17.12 -38.02
CA VAL A 187 19.80 18.32 -38.13
C VAL A 187 20.76 19.50 -38.29
N ALA A 188 20.46 20.38 -39.24
CA ALA A 188 21.37 21.41 -39.73
C ALA A 188 22.22 22.10 -38.64
N GLU A 189 23.55 22.03 -38.82
CA GLU A 189 24.61 22.85 -38.21
C GLU A 189 25.08 22.55 -36.76
N SER A 190 24.50 21.60 -36.01
CA SER A 190 25.12 21.15 -34.74
C SER A 190 24.81 19.69 -34.39
N PRO A 191 25.82 18.82 -34.18
CA PRO A 191 25.59 17.47 -33.68
C PRO A 191 25.17 17.52 -32.20
N GLU A 192 23.88 17.30 -31.94
CA GLU A 192 23.37 17.11 -30.58
C GLU A 192 23.59 15.66 -30.12
N ARG A 193 24.06 15.47 -28.87
CA ARG A 193 24.22 14.15 -28.26
C ARG A 193 23.09 13.92 -27.27
N PHE A 194 22.32 12.86 -27.49
CA PHE A 194 21.24 12.45 -26.61
C PHE A 194 21.68 11.24 -25.78
N ALA A 195 21.21 11.16 -24.52
CA ALA A 195 21.33 9.98 -23.69
C ALA A 195 19.93 9.38 -23.49
N PHE A 196 19.77 8.12 -23.87
CA PHE A 196 18.52 7.40 -23.68
C PHE A 196 18.61 6.55 -22.42
N VAL A 197 17.60 6.68 -21.56
CA VAL A 197 17.45 5.83 -20.38
C VAL A 197 16.39 4.79 -20.69
N LEU A 198 16.80 3.52 -20.71
CA LEU A 198 15.91 2.41 -21.00
C LEU A 198 15.66 1.60 -19.72
N HIS A 199 14.39 1.35 -19.41
CA HIS A 199 13.96 0.61 -18.22
C HIS A 199 12.91 -0.44 -18.57
N ARG A 200 12.94 -1.59 -17.88
CA ARG A 200 11.85 -2.58 -18.03
C ARG A 200 10.65 -2.12 -17.19
N VAL A 201 9.46 -2.22 -17.76
CA VAL A 201 8.21 -1.89 -17.06
C VAL A 201 7.97 -2.92 -15.93
N GLY A 202 7.53 -2.44 -14.76
CA GLY A 202 7.19 -3.29 -13.62
C GLY A 202 8.37 -3.69 -12.73
N LYS A 203 9.57 -3.11 -12.94
CA LYS A 203 10.73 -3.30 -12.07
C LYS A 203 11.20 -1.95 -11.53
N LEU A 204 11.65 -1.95 -10.28
CA LEU A 204 12.05 -0.73 -9.56
C LEU A 204 13.14 0.01 -10.32
N THR A 205 12.88 1.26 -10.70
CA THR A 205 13.89 2.10 -11.38
C THR A 205 14.95 2.56 -10.37
N PRO A 206 16.18 2.88 -10.79
CA PRO A 206 17.20 3.38 -9.86
C PRO A 206 16.76 4.64 -9.10
N HIS A 207 15.96 5.50 -9.72
CA HIS A 207 15.39 6.66 -9.06
C HIS A 207 14.38 6.26 -7.98
N GLN A 208 13.48 5.32 -8.29
CA GLN A 208 12.55 4.77 -7.30
C GLN A 208 13.28 4.03 -6.17
N ALA A 209 14.31 3.26 -6.49
CA ALA A 209 15.15 2.58 -5.51
C ALA A 209 15.85 3.58 -4.58
N ARG A 210 16.33 4.69 -5.14
CA ARG A 210 16.91 5.78 -4.34
C ARG A 210 15.86 6.44 -3.46
N GLN A 211 14.69 6.78 -4.01
CA GLN A 211 13.60 7.37 -3.23
C GLN A 211 13.15 6.45 -2.10
N GLN A 212 13.03 5.14 -2.37
CA GLN A 212 12.69 4.15 -1.36
C GLN A 212 13.77 4.05 -0.28
N ALA A 213 15.04 3.97 -0.66
CA ALA A 213 16.15 3.93 0.30
C ALA A 213 16.25 5.22 1.13
N GLU A 214 15.95 6.38 0.53
CA GLU A 214 15.88 7.66 1.24
C GLU A 214 14.70 7.69 2.22
N ALA A 215 13.54 7.19 1.82
CA ALA A 215 12.37 7.08 2.71
C ALA A 215 12.64 6.12 3.88
N GLU A 216 13.21 4.94 3.63
CA GLU A 216 13.59 3.96 4.66
C GLU A 216 14.62 4.55 5.64
N ARG A 217 15.60 5.30 5.11
CA ARG A 217 16.58 6.03 5.93
C ARG A 217 15.88 7.07 6.82
N ASP A 218 15.00 7.88 6.26
CA ASP A 218 14.33 8.96 6.97
C ASP A 218 13.37 8.41 8.05
N GLU A 219 12.68 7.29 7.78
CA GLU A 219 11.86 6.56 8.75
C GLU A 219 12.69 6.01 9.91
N THR A 220 13.82 5.36 9.59
CA THR A 220 14.75 4.84 10.60
C THR A 220 15.30 5.98 11.47
N GLN A 221 15.65 7.11 10.84
CA GLN A 221 16.15 8.28 11.54
C GLN A 221 15.08 8.88 12.47
N ALA A 222 13.83 8.99 12.02
CA ALA A 222 12.73 9.47 12.84
C ALA A 222 12.46 8.54 14.04
N THR A 223 12.56 7.23 13.84
CA THR A 223 12.42 6.23 14.91
C THR A 223 13.54 6.37 15.94
N LEU A 224 14.79 6.52 15.50
CA LEU A 224 15.93 6.75 16.39
C LEU A 224 15.78 8.06 17.20
N GLU A 225 15.29 9.12 16.57
CA GLU A 225 15.00 10.39 17.26
C GLU A 225 13.90 10.24 18.31
N ALA A 226 12.82 9.51 18.01
CA ALA A 226 11.75 9.22 18.96
C ALA A 226 12.25 8.41 20.17
N VAL A 227 13.03 7.35 19.94
CA VAL A 227 13.64 6.55 21.01
C VAL A 227 14.58 7.40 21.88
N ARG A 228 15.40 8.26 21.25
CA ARG A 228 16.28 9.19 21.98
C ARG A 228 15.48 10.16 22.85
N ALA A 229 14.34 10.66 22.37
CA ALA A 229 13.47 11.54 23.15
C ALA A 229 12.86 10.85 24.38
N VAL A 230 12.40 9.60 24.23
CA VAL A 230 11.88 8.79 25.35
C VAL A 230 12.96 8.55 26.39
N LEU A 231 14.18 8.18 25.96
CA LEU A 231 15.31 7.99 26.87
C LEU A 231 15.66 9.26 27.64
N ALA A 232 15.70 10.42 26.95
CA ALA A 232 15.95 11.71 27.58
C ALA A 232 14.86 12.06 28.62
N HIS A 233 13.59 11.75 28.33
CA HIS A 233 12.50 11.94 29.27
C HIS A 233 12.67 11.09 30.53
N TRP A 234 13.07 9.82 30.39
CA TRP A 234 13.29 8.93 31.53
C TRP A 234 14.46 9.35 32.41
N GLU A 235 15.54 9.90 31.84
CA GLU A 235 16.67 10.43 32.62
C GLU A 235 16.31 11.63 33.50
N GLY A 236 15.30 12.40 33.10
CA GLY A 236 14.79 13.51 33.91
C GLY A 236 13.78 13.09 34.97
N SER A 237 13.36 11.82 35.00
CA SER A 237 12.40 11.32 35.98
C SER A 237 13.11 10.76 37.22
N ASP A 238 12.61 11.06 38.41
CA ASP A 238 13.12 10.55 39.71
C ASP A 238 12.93 9.03 39.90
N ILE A 239 12.42 8.33 38.87
CA ILE A 239 12.13 6.90 38.94
C ILE A 239 13.38 6.11 38.55
N SER A 240 13.71 5.10 39.35
CA SER A 240 14.91 4.24 39.29
C SER A 240 15.04 3.37 38.01
N TYR A 241 14.95 3.96 36.82
CA TYR A 241 15.18 3.30 35.53
C TYR A 241 16.50 3.73 34.85
N SER A 242 17.37 4.47 35.55
CA SER A 242 18.63 5.01 35.01
C SER A 242 19.58 3.96 34.40
N ASN A 243 19.61 2.75 34.98
CA ASN A 243 20.42 1.64 34.43
C ASN A 243 19.89 1.13 33.09
N PHE A 244 18.57 1.11 32.90
CA PHE A 244 17.94 0.64 31.66
C PHE A 244 18.14 1.65 30.52
N ALA A 245 17.96 2.95 30.79
CA ALA A 245 18.21 4.01 29.82
C ALA A 245 19.69 4.04 29.35
N THR A 246 20.63 3.78 30.28
CA THR A 246 22.06 3.70 29.97
C THR A 246 22.38 2.51 29.05
N GLN A 247 21.78 1.35 29.29
CA GLN A 247 21.99 0.15 28.44
C GLN A 247 21.41 0.33 27.03
N ILE A 248 20.23 0.93 26.89
CA ILE A 248 19.65 1.22 25.57
C ILE A 248 20.54 2.20 24.81
N ARG A 249 21.05 3.26 25.44
CA ARG A 249 21.97 4.19 24.79
C ARG A 249 23.27 3.53 24.35
N ALA A 250 23.82 2.63 25.17
CA ALA A 250 25.00 1.86 24.81
C ALA A 250 24.75 0.96 23.60
N ALA A 251 23.58 0.32 23.52
CA ALA A 251 23.19 -0.49 22.36
C ALA A 251 23.01 0.36 21.09
N LEU A 252 22.30 1.48 21.18
CA LEU A 252 22.10 2.42 20.06
C LEU A 252 23.41 3.07 19.57
N GLY A 253 24.40 3.23 20.45
CA GLY A 253 25.71 3.76 20.11
C GLY A 253 26.65 2.76 19.41
N GLN A 254 26.37 1.45 19.51
CA GLN A 254 27.18 0.41 18.87
C GLN A 254 26.81 0.17 17.40
N GLU A 255 25.57 0.43 16.99
CA GLU A 255 25.14 0.28 15.59
C GLU A 255 25.59 1.43 14.67
N ALA A 256 26.05 2.56 15.22
CA ALA A 256 26.49 3.73 14.45
C ALA A 256 27.97 3.68 13.99
N LYS A 257 28.64 2.51 14.09
CA LYS A 257 30.03 2.28 13.65
C LYS A 257 30.07 1.30 12.49
#